data_AF-A0A951X8Q0-F1
#
_entry.id   AF-A0A951X8Q0-F1
#
_cell.length_a   1.000
_cell.length_b   1.000
_cell.length_c   1.000
_cell.angle_alpha   90.00
_cell.angle_beta   90.00
_cell.angle_gamma   90.00
#
_symmetry.space_group_name_H-M   'P 1'
#
loop_
_entity.id
_entity.type
_entity.pdbx_description
1 polymer ?
#
loop_
_entity_poly.entity_id
_entity_poly.type
_entity_poly.pdbx_seq_one_letter_code
_entity_poly.pdbx_strand_id
1 'polypeptide(L)'
;MVLYQYCRSRLLFKWLRTKNINLLKWTILISLFILTISVYARLCNPDIFKNLLEKTSSAFVELINLSHKGTDFLFGGLADDKQSWGYIFAVQVLPIIIFFAALSSVLYYLGILQKVVFFFAYVLNKLNITGAESVSTAANIFLGQTEAPLMIRPYLEKMSRSEILCIMIGGMANTSGSVLAAYVGFLGGGDQAQQQFFALHMLSQSIMSAPAAIVCSKIMFPSTKNGMLTKDIHIPKEKLGDNFLDALSLGTTDGLKLAVNVGAMLLVFTAVMWVGNGFLGWIGDLTTLNEPISRMTSGRYDSLSLNMILGYIFAPVAWLIGVAPADMVNIGQLLGEKTILNEFYAYISLADMKQTNMISSPKSLLIATYALCGFANFASIGIQIGGISQLAPNQRRNLTELGIKSLIGGTIACLMCGCIAGMLF
;
A
#
# COMPACT_ATOMS: atom_id res chain seq x y z
N MET A 1 -20.88 -13.69 -13.81
CA MET A 1 -22.30 -13.60 -14.25
C MET A 1 -23.16 -12.70 -13.35
N VAL A 2 -22.80 -12.45 -12.08
CA VAL A 2 -23.54 -11.56 -11.15
C VAL A 2 -23.23 -10.06 -11.34
N LEU A 3 -22.05 -9.70 -11.87
CA LEU A 3 -21.71 -8.33 -12.28
C LEU A 3 -22.52 -7.80 -13.49
N TYR A 4 -23.28 -8.68 -14.17
CA TYR A 4 -24.09 -8.29 -15.32
C TYR A 4 -25.50 -7.81 -14.93
N GLN A 5 -26.02 -8.21 -13.75
CA GLN A 5 -27.39 -7.91 -13.34
C GLN A 5 -27.56 -6.67 -12.46
N TYR A 6 -26.50 -6.17 -11.81
CA TYR A 6 -26.55 -4.88 -11.07
C TYR A 6 -26.41 -3.63 -11.96
N CYS A 7 -26.18 -3.81 -13.27
CA CYS A 7 -25.98 -2.76 -14.27
C CYS A 7 -27.28 -2.14 -14.82
N ARG A 8 -28.32 -1.96 -13.99
CA ARG A 8 -29.62 -1.39 -14.42
C ARG A 8 -29.82 0.08 -14.01
N SER A 9 -28.77 0.83 -13.68
CA SER A 9 -28.83 2.29 -13.55
C SER A 9 -28.27 2.97 -14.82
N ARG A 10 -29.14 3.65 -15.56
CA ARG A 10 -28.87 4.25 -16.90
C ARG A 10 -27.77 5.33 -16.93
N LEU A 11 -27.26 5.77 -15.78
CA LEU A 11 -26.19 6.77 -15.67
C LEU A 11 -24.79 6.17 -15.77
N LEU A 12 -24.56 4.97 -15.23
CA LEU A 12 -23.25 4.30 -15.26
C LEU A 12 -22.86 3.89 -16.70
N PHE A 13 -23.85 3.48 -17.50
CA PHE A 13 -23.64 3.08 -18.90
C PHE A 13 -23.34 4.26 -19.84
N LYS A 14 -23.83 5.46 -19.53
CA LYS A 14 -23.47 6.68 -20.26
C LYS A 14 -22.03 7.12 -19.94
N TRP A 15 -21.62 6.94 -18.69
CA TRP A 15 -20.26 7.22 -18.21
C TRP A 15 -19.22 6.24 -18.78
N LEU A 16 -19.57 4.95 -18.91
CA LEU A 16 -18.70 3.91 -19.52
C LEU A 16 -18.55 4.04 -21.04
N ARG A 17 -19.35 4.87 -21.72
CA ARG A 17 -19.37 5.01 -23.19
C ARG A 17 -18.46 6.13 -23.70
N THR A 18 -17.29 6.33 -23.11
CA THR A 18 -16.23 7.13 -23.74
C THR A 18 -15.29 6.20 -24.51
N LYS A 19 -15.11 6.44 -25.81
CA LYS A 19 -14.25 5.65 -26.72
C LYS A 19 -12.84 5.34 -26.15
N ASN A 20 -12.29 6.22 -25.32
CA ASN A 20 -10.97 6.08 -24.70
C ASN A 20 -10.91 5.04 -23.56
N ILE A 21 -12.00 4.84 -22.81
CA ILE A 21 -12.06 3.81 -21.74
C ILE A 21 -12.02 2.41 -22.37
N ASN A 22 -12.66 2.21 -23.51
CA ASN A 22 -12.61 0.92 -24.21
C ASN A 22 -11.21 0.60 -24.69
N LEU A 23 -10.52 1.55 -25.33
CA LEU A 23 -9.14 1.34 -25.78
C LEU A 23 -8.20 1.02 -24.61
N LEU A 24 -8.25 1.79 -23.53
CA LEU A 24 -7.44 1.54 -22.35
C LEU A 24 -7.78 0.19 -21.70
N LYS A 25 -9.07 -0.11 -21.51
CA LYS A 25 -9.56 -1.40 -20.99
C LYS A 25 -9.04 -2.57 -21.82
N TRP A 26 -9.11 -2.48 -23.15
CA TRP A 26 -8.60 -3.54 -24.03
C TRP A 26 -7.08 -3.63 -23.98
N THR A 27 -6.34 -2.51 -23.93
CA THR A 27 -4.89 -2.55 -23.73
C THR A 27 -4.53 -3.25 -22.43
N ILE A 28 -5.19 -2.93 -21.32
CA ILE A 28 -4.92 -3.55 -20.02
C ILE A 28 -5.30 -5.03 -20.02
N LEU A 29 -6.50 -5.38 -20.53
CA LEU A 29 -6.94 -6.77 -20.59
C LEU A 29 -6.04 -7.59 -21.51
N ILE A 30 -5.61 -7.04 -22.65
CA ILE A 30 -4.68 -7.69 -23.57
C ILE A 30 -3.29 -7.78 -22.94
N SER A 31 -2.79 -6.76 -22.26
CA SER A 31 -1.50 -6.82 -21.55
C SER A 31 -1.52 -7.84 -20.42
N LEU A 32 -2.59 -7.91 -19.62
CA LEU A 32 -2.78 -8.94 -18.58
C LEU A 32 -2.91 -10.33 -19.19
N PHE A 33 -3.65 -10.48 -20.28
CA PHE A 33 -3.78 -11.73 -21.01
C PHE A 33 -2.46 -12.20 -21.61
N ILE A 34 -1.70 -11.30 -22.25
CA ILE A 34 -0.37 -11.57 -22.77
C ILE A 34 0.59 -11.90 -21.64
N LEU A 35 0.56 -11.20 -20.50
CA LEU A 35 1.39 -11.50 -19.35
C LEU A 35 1.06 -12.90 -18.79
N THR A 36 -0.23 -13.20 -18.64
CA THR A 36 -0.72 -14.51 -18.17
C THR A 36 -0.31 -15.64 -19.13
N ILE A 37 -0.46 -15.43 -20.45
CA ILE A 37 0.02 -16.36 -21.47
C ILE A 37 1.54 -16.46 -21.46
N SER A 38 2.27 -15.36 -21.30
CA SER A 38 3.74 -15.39 -21.32
C SER A 38 4.30 -16.18 -20.14
N VAL A 39 3.67 -16.06 -18.97
CA VAL A 39 3.98 -16.85 -17.77
C VAL A 39 3.59 -18.31 -17.98
N TYR A 40 2.37 -18.59 -18.43
CA TYR A 40 1.86 -19.96 -18.59
C TYR A 40 2.54 -20.72 -19.75
N ALA A 41 2.82 -20.04 -20.85
CA ALA A 41 3.50 -20.57 -22.03
C ALA A 41 5.04 -20.56 -21.92
N ARG A 42 5.59 -20.10 -20.78
CA ARG A 42 7.05 -20.00 -20.50
C ARG A 42 7.84 -19.26 -21.59
N LEU A 43 7.21 -18.32 -22.31
CA LEU A 43 7.83 -17.53 -23.38
C LEU A 43 8.98 -16.65 -22.86
N CYS A 44 8.90 -16.26 -21.60
CA CYS A 44 10.01 -15.70 -20.83
C CYS A 44 10.26 -16.64 -19.65
N ASN A 45 11.51 -17.04 -19.37
CA ASN A 45 11.75 -17.98 -18.28
C ASN A 45 11.36 -17.31 -16.94
N PRO A 46 10.28 -17.77 -16.27
CA PRO A 46 9.80 -17.15 -15.02
C PRO A 46 10.87 -17.20 -13.92
N ASP A 47 11.82 -18.12 -14.02
CA ASP A 47 12.93 -18.25 -13.07
C ASP A 47 13.81 -17.01 -13.05
N ILE A 48 13.98 -16.29 -14.17
CA ILE A 48 14.82 -15.08 -14.19
C ILE A 48 14.20 -13.99 -13.32
N PHE A 49 12.90 -13.73 -13.49
CA PHE A 49 12.19 -12.71 -12.72
C PHE A 49 12.07 -13.11 -11.24
N LYS A 50 11.75 -14.38 -10.98
CA LYS A 50 11.72 -14.94 -9.64
C LYS A 50 13.08 -14.81 -8.94
N ASN A 51 14.16 -15.25 -9.58
CA ASN A 51 15.51 -15.17 -9.02
C ASN A 51 15.96 -13.71 -8.79
N LEU A 52 15.58 -12.78 -9.66
CA LEU A 52 15.86 -11.36 -9.46
C LEU A 52 15.13 -10.80 -8.23
N LEU A 53 13.84 -11.12 -8.08
CA LEU A 53 13.05 -10.70 -6.92
C LEU A 53 13.52 -11.35 -5.63
N GLU A 54 13.88 -12.64 -5.65
CA GLU A 54 14.44 -13.34 -4.49
C GLU A 54 15.78 -12.77 -4.04
N LYS A 55 16.65 -12.41 -5.00
CA LYS A 55 17.91 -11.70 -4.67
C LYS A 55 17.62 -10.33 -4.06
N THR A 56 16.65 -9.61 -4.61
CA THR A 56 16.27 -8.28 -4.13
C THR A 56 15.65 -8.36 -2.73
N SER A 57 14.76 -9.32 -2.48
CA SER A 57 14.14 -9.53 -1.17
C SER A 57 15.17 -9.99 -0.13
N SER A 58 16.11 -10.85 -0.52
CA SER A 58 17.21 -11.28 0.36
C SER A 58 18.09 -10.10 0.76
N ALA A 59 18.49 -9.25 -0.19
CA ALA A 59 19.26 -8.04 0.11
C ALA A 59 18.46 -7.06 0.98
N PHE A 60 17.15 -6.95 0.76
CA PHE A 60 16.28 -6.12 1.58
C PHE A 60 16.22 -6.61 3.04
N VAL A 61 16.05 -7.92 3.25
CA VAL A 61 16.08 -8.53 4.59
C VAL A 61 17.45 -8.37 5.26
N GLU A 62 18.54 -8.48 4.49
CA GLU A 62 19.89 -8.22 5.02
C GLU A 62 20.04 -6.76 5.49
N LEU A 63 19.50 -5.78 4.77
CA LEU A 63 19.46 -4.39 5.21
C LEU A 63 18.65 -4.19 6.50
N ILE A 64 17.52 -4.90 6.66
CA ILE A 64 16.75 -4.91 7.91
C ILE A 64 17.64 -5.42 9.06
N ASN A 65 18.34 -6.54 8.86
CA ASN A 65 19.23 -7.11 9.88
C ASN A 65 20.42 -6.20 10.19
N LEU A 66 20.94 -5.45 9.21
CA LEU A 66 21.96 -4.42 9.45
C LEU A 66 21.41 -3.25 10.27
N SER A 67 20.16 -2.83 10.02
CA SER A 67 19.50 -1.82 10.85
C SER A 67 19.34 -2.29 12.30
N HIS A 68 19.03 -3.58 12.53
CA HIS A 68 18.92 -4.14 13.87
C HIS A 68 20.19 -3.99 14.69
N LYS A 69 21.38 -4.09 14.08
CA LYS A 69 22.65 -3.82 14.79
C LYS A 69 22.73 -2.42 15.38
N GLY A 70 22.16 -1.42 14.68
CA GLY A 70 22.05 -0.06 15.19
C GLY A 70 21.06 0.06 16.35
N THR A 71 19.94 -0.66 16.26
CA THR A 71 18.96 -0.78 17.34
C THR A 71 19.56 -1.44 18.58
N ASP A 72 20.28 -2.55 18.42
CA ASP A 72 20.94 -3.28 19.51
C ASP A 72 21.97 -2.41 20.21
N PHE A 73 22.73 -1.62 19.46
CA PHE A 73 23.67 -0.66 20.02
C PHE A 73 22.97 0.41 20.88
N LEU A 74 21.83 0.94 20.41
CA LEU A 74 21.15 2.05 21.07
C LEU A 74 20.30 1.60 22.28
N PHE A 75 19.64 0.45 22.17
CA PHE A 75 18.66 -0.02 23.16
C PHE A 75 19.13 -1.25 23.97
N GLY A 76 20.26 -1.87 23.59
CA GLY A 76 20.86 -2.98 24.31
C GLY A 76 19.88 -4.14 24.49
N GLY A 77 19.74 -4.57 25.75
CA GLY A 77 18.84 -5.66 26.11
C GLY A 77 17.39 -5.44 25.64
N LEU A 78 16.90 -4.19 25.54
CA LEU A 78 15.53 -3.86 25.10
C LEU A 78 15.26 -4.13 23.60
N ALA A 79 16.28 -4.47 22.82
CA ALA A 79 16.14 -4.86 21.42
C ALA A 79 16.00 -6.39 21.23
N ASP A 80 16.28 -7.19 22.26
CA ASP A 80 16.25 -8.65 22.22
C ASP A 80 14.84 -9.20 22.46
N ASP A 81 14.23 -9.74 21.41
CA ASP A 81 12.87 -10.31 21.44
C ASP A 81 12.74 -11.61 22.25
N LYS A 82 13.88 -12.18 22.70
CA LYS A 82 13.90 -13.41 23.52
C LYS A 82 13.79 -13.14 25.01
N GLN A 83 13.82 -11.87 25.42
CA GLN A 83 13.69 -11.49 26.82
C GLN A 83 12.26 -11.67 27.33
N SER A 84 12.07 -11.61 28.65
CA SER A 84 10.77 -11.85 29.30
C SER A 84 9.65 -10.89 28.87
N TRP A 85 10.01 -9.72 28.35
CA TRP A 85 9.08 -8.71 27.87
C TRP A 85 8.76 -8.85 26.37
N GLY A 86 9.40 -9.79 25.66
CA GLY A 86 9.07 -10.17 24.28
C GLY A 86 9.44 -9.13 23.23
N TYR A 87 8.63 -9.00 22.19
CA TYR A 87 8.86 -8.07 21.09
C TYR A 87 8.37 -6.64 21.45
N ILE A 88 9.27 -5.65 21.59
CA ILE A 88 8.89 -4.24 21.78
C ILE A 88 8.84 -3.54 20.43
N PHE A 89 7.61 -3.27 19.98
CA PHE A 89 7.33 -2.52 18.76
C PHE A 89 8.16 -1.23 18.64
N ALA A 90 8.13 -0.38 19.67
CA ALA A 90 8.77 0.95 19.63
C ALA A 90 10.29 0.88 19.46
N VAL A 91 10.91 -0.22 19.90
CA VAL A 91 12.37 -0.42 19.84
C VAL A 91 12.75 -1.16 18.56
N GLN A 92 11.98 -2.16 18.15
CA GLN A 92 12.38 -3.02 17.03
C GLN A 92 11.91 -2.48 15.68
N VAL A 93 10.85 -1.68 15.63
CA VAL A 93 10.20 -1.28 14.37
C VAL A 93 10.52 0.16 14.02
N LEU A 94 10.35 1.08 14.97
CA LEU A 94 10.51 2.51 14.70
C LEU A 94 11.92 2.89 14.23
N PRO A 95 13.01 2.31 14.78
CA PRO A 95 14.37 2.58 14.26
C PRO A 95 14.60 2.09 12.83
N ILE A 96 13.94 1.01 12.40
CA ILE A 96 14.01 0.53 11.01
C ILE A 96 13.49 1.60 10.06
N ILE A 97 12.39 2.27 10.42
CA ILE A 97 11.82 3.36 9.62
C ILE A 97 12.83 4.50 9.48
N ILE A 98 13.52 4.87 10.56
CA ILE A 98 14.54 5.92 10.58
C ILE A 98 15.71 5.55 9.65
N PHE A 99 16.22 4.31 9.78
CA PHE A 99 17.32 3.82 8.96
C PHE A 99 16.98 3.83 7.47
N PHE A 100 15.83 3.28 7.07
CA PHE A 100 15.45 3.23 5.66
C PHE A 100 15.11 4.60 5.08
N ALA A 101 14.62 5.55 5.89
CA ALA A 101 14.46 6.95 5.45
C ALA A 101 15.82 7.61 5.18
N ALA A 102 16.79 7.40 6.08
CA ALA A 102 18.17 7.88 5.90
C ALA A 102 18.83 7.26 4.65
N LEU A 103 18.69 5.95 4.48
CA LEU A 103 19.19 5.23 3.30
C LEU A 103 18.54 5.73 2.01
N SER A 104 17.21 5.92 2.00
CA SER A 104 16.48 6.43 0.83
C SER A 104 16.96 7.83 0.44
N SER A 105 17.17 8.72 1.42
CA SER A 105 17.73 10.05 1.20
C SER A 105 19.14 10.00 0.60
N VAL A 106 20.01 9.11 1.10
CA VAL A 106 21.35 8.90 0.53
C VAL A 106 21.28 8.38 -0.91
N LEU A 107 20.44 7.39 -1.19
CA LEU A 107 20.27 6.84 -2.54
C LEU A 107 19.73 7.89 -3.52
N TYR A 108 18.90 8.80 -3.03
CA TYR A 108 18.41 9.95 -3.77
C TYR A 108 19.53 10.97 -4.02
N TYR A 109 20.32 11.33 -3.01
CA TYR A 109 21.47 12.23 -3.16
C TYR A 109 22.49 11.70 -4.18
N LEU A 110 22.77 10.38 -4.15
CA LEU A 110 23.71 9.72 -5.06
C LEU A 110 23.20 9.56 -6.50
N GLY A 111 21.93 9.87 -6.77
CA GLY A 111 21.37 9.71 -8.12
C GLY A 111 20.96 8.27 -8.46
N ILE A 112 21.05 7.33 -7.51
CA ILE A 112 20.74 5.91 -7.75
C ILE A 112 19.23 5.74 -7.86
N LEU A 113 18.48 6.32 -6.93
CA LEU A 113 17.03 6.18 -6.92
C LEU A 113 16.40 6.80 -8.17
N GLN A 114 16.90 7.94 -8.64
CA GLN A 114 16.46 8.59 -9.87
C GLN A 114 16.65 7.68 -11.10
N LYS A 115 17.78 6.96 -11.19
CA LYS A 115 18.03 6.03 -12.30
C LYS A 115 17.02 4.86 -12.30
N VAL A 116 16.76 4.29 -11.12
CA VAL A 116 15.79 3.20 -10.96
C VAL A 116 14.37 3.70 -11.29
N VAL A 117 13.96 4.85 -10.74
CA VAL A 117 12.67 5.46 -11.04
C VAL A 117 12.54 5.78 -12.52
N PHE A 118 13.59 6.31 -13.17
CA PHE A 118 13.58 6.57 -14.61
C PHE A 118 13.32 5.31 -15.43
N PHE A 119 13.94 4.18 -15.07
CA PHE A 119 13.70 2.90 -15.74
C PHE A 119 12.23 2.48 -15.66
N PHE A 120 11.63 2.47 -14.46
CA PHE A 120 10.22 2.12 -14.30
C PHE A 120 9.30 3.14 -14.96
N ALA A 121 9.61 4.44 -14.85
CA ALA A 121 8.86 5.50 -15.52
C ALA A 121 8.88 5.32 -17.03
N TYR A 122 10.03 4.96 -17.62
CA TYR A 122 10.16 4.68 -19.05
C TYR A 122 9.26 3.53 -19.51
N VAL A 123 9.18 2.46 -18.72
CA VAL A 123 8.28 1.33 -18.99
C VAL A 123 6.80 1.77 -18.85
N LEU A 124 6.44 2.45 -17.76
CA LEU A 124 5.07 2.91 -17.51
C LEU A 124 4.61 3.96 -18.53
N ASN A 125 5.51 4.78 -19.05
CA ASN A 125 5.21 5.79 -20.07
C ASN A 125 4.78 5.20 -21.42
N LYS A 126 5.02 3.90 -21.64
CA LYS A 126 4.45 3.15 -22.78
C LYS A 126 2.94 2.98 -22.65
N LEU A 127 2.38 3.11 -21.44
CA LEU A 127 0.93 3.30 -21.25
C LEU A 127 0.52 4.70 -21.70
N ASN A 128 -0.74 4.91 -22.04
CA ASN A 128 -1.21 6.19 -22.60
C ASN A 128 -1.38 7.29 -21.52
N ILE A 129 -0.30 7.62 -20.79
CA ILE A 129 -0.21 8.63 -19.72
C ILE A 129 0.92 9.64 -19.96
N THR A 130 1.00 10.72 -19.19
CA THR A 130 2.09 11.71 -19.33
C THR A 130 3.39 11.26 -18.64
N GLY A 131 4.51 11.91 -19.01
CA GLY A 131 5.81 11.67 -18.38
C GLY A 131 5.79 11.88 -16.87
N ALA A 132 5.16 12.97 -16.40
CA ALA A 132 5.03 13.28 -14.97
C ALA A 132 4.22 12.21 -14.21
N GLU A 133 3.10 11.73 -14.78
CA GLU A 133 2.35 10.62 -14.19
C GLU A 133 3.20 9.34 -14.09
N SER A 134 3.99 9.08 -15.13
CA SER A 134 4.86 7.90 -15.20
C SER A 134 5.95 7.96 -14.13
N VAL A 135 6.61 9.11 -13.97
CA VAL A 135 7.66 9.33 -12.95
C VAL A 135 7.08 9.23 -11.55
N SER A 136 5.96 9.91 -11.26
CA SER A 136 5.37 9.88 -9.92
C SER A 136 4.89 8.48 -9.54
N THR A 137 4.26 7.76 -10.47
CA THR A 137 3.79 6.40 -10.20
C THR A 137 4.97 5.43 -10.04
N ALA A 138 6.03 5.57 -10.85
CA ALA A 138 7.26 4.79 -10.69
C ALA A 138 7.99 5.10 -9.37
N ALA A 139 8.01 6.37 -8.95
CA ALA A 139 8.60 6.78 -7.69
C ALA A 139 7.88 6.15 -6.49
N ASN A 140 6.55 6.04 -6.54
CA ASN A 140 5.74 5.42 -5.47
C ASN A 140 6.04 3.91 -5.27
N ILE A 141 6.75 3.24 -6.18
CA ILE A 141 7.23 1.85 -5.95
C ILE A 141 8.22 1.82 -4.76
N PHE A 142 8.93 2.92 -4.51
CA PHE A 142 10.01 2.99 -3.52
C PHE A 142 9.76 4.07 -2.46
N LEU A 143 9.15 5.18 -2.85
CA LEU A 143 8.93 6.37 -2.04
C LEU A 143 7.48 6.48 -1.58
N GLY A 144 7.27 7.16 -0.45
CA GLY A 144 5.93 7.38 0.08
C GLY A 144 5.09 8.38 -0.73
N GLN A 145 3.80 8.44 -0.41
CA GLN A 145 2.81 9.30 -1.09
C GLN A 145 3.11 10.81 -1.03
N THR A 146 3.96 11.27 -0.12
CA THR A 146 4.40 12.68 0.00
C THR A 146 5.76 12.93 -0.64
N GLU A 147 6.59 11.90 -0.79
CA GLU A 147 7.96 11.97 -1.32
C GLU A 147 7.98 11.79 -2.83
N ALA A 148 7.18 10.85 -3.36
CA ALA A 148 7.09 10.61 -4.80
C ALA A 148 6.68 11.86 -5.62
N PRO A 149 5.78 12.75 -5.15
CA PRO A 149 5.47 14.01 -5.82
C PRO A 149 6.65 14.99 -5.90
N LEU A 150 7.67 14.89 -5.03
CA LEU A 150 8.86 15.75 -5.09
C LEU A 150 9.62 15.56 -6.41
N MET A 151 9.68 14.33 -6.91
CA MET A 151 10.32 13.96 -8.19
C MET A 151 9.68 14.62 -9.41
N ILE A 152 8.48 15.17 -9.27
CA ILE A 152 7.74 15.83 -10.35
C ILE A 152 7.29 17.25 -9.96
N ARG A 153 7.90 17.84 -8.93
CA ARG A 153 7.52 19.16 -8.39
C ARG A 153 7.31 20.23 -9.48
N PRO A 154 8.20 20.39 -10.50
CA PRO A 154 8.02 21.42 -11.53
C PRO A 154 6.76 21.25 -12.40
N TYR A 155 6.16 20.05 -12.42
CA TYR A 155 5.00 19.73 -13.23
C TYR A 155 3.67 19.87 -12.48
N LEU A 156 3.68 19.74 -11.15
CA LEU A 156 2.48 19.66 -10.31
C LEU A 156 1.52 20.84 -10.52
N GLU A 157 2.04 22.07 -10.61
CA GLU A 157 1.20 23.26 -10.75
C GLU A 157 0.37 23.28 -12.04
N LYS A 158 0.87 22.64 -13.10
CA LYS A 158 0.27 22.63 -14.44
C LYS A 158 -0.54 21.37 -14.74
N MET A 159 -0.53 20.39 -13.84
CA MET A 159 -1.22 19.13 -14.02
C MET A 159 -2.74 19.30 -14.02
N SER A 160 -3.38 18.56 -14.91
CA SER A 160 -4.83 18.43 -14.97
C SER A 160 -5.37 17.61 -13.81
N ARG A 161 -6.68 17.70 -13.57
CA ARG A 161 -7.34 16.92 -12.51
C ARG A 161 -7.20 15.40 -12.69
N SER A 162 -7.13 14.91 -13.92
CA SER A 162 -6.89 13.48 -14.18
C SER A 162 -5.49 13.06 -13.76
N GLU A 163 -4.50 13.91 -14.02
CA GLU A 163 -3.10 13.66 -13.65
C GLU A 163 -2.90 13.78 -12.13
N ILE A 164 -3.52 14.77 -11.48
CA ILE A 164 -3.54 14.88 -10.01
C ILE A 164 -4.18 13.64 -9.38
N LEU A 165 -5.33 13.17 -9.90
CA LEU A 165 -5.94 11.95 -9.38
C LEU A 165 -5.01 10.74 -9.55
N CYS A 166 -4.27 10.66 -10.66
CA CYS A 166 -3.29 9.59 -10.90
C CYS A 166 -2.18 9.58 -9.86
N ILE A 167 -1.60 10.75 -9.54
CA ILE A 167 -0.59 10.88 -8.48
C ILE A 167 -1.15 10.43 -7.13
N MET A 168 -2.35 10.91 -6.79
CA MET A 168 -2.98 10.59 -5.51
C MET A 168 -3.27 9.09 -5.36
N ILE A 169 -3.82 8.47 -6.42
CA ILE A 169 -4.07 7.01 -6.44
C ILE A 169 -2.74 6.24 -6.40
N GLY A 170 -1.72 6.67 -7.15
CA GLY A 170 -0.39 6.07 -7.15
C GLY A 170 0.24 6.03 -5.76
N GLY A 171 0.10 7.11 -4.99
CA GLY A 171 0.55 7.16 -3.60
C GLY A 171 -0.25 6.28 -2.65
N MET A 172 -1.57 6.14 -2.85
CA MET A 172 -2.43 5.31 -1.99
C MET A 172 -2.36 3.82 -2.32
N ALA A 173 -2.04 3.47 -3.57
CA ALA A 173 -1.91 2.08 -4.01
C ALA A 173 -0.59 1.42 -3.55
N ASN A 174 0.34 2.23 -3.05
CA ASN A 174 1.70 1.83 -2.71
C ASN A 174 2.05 2.12 -1.26
N THR A 175 3.15 1.51 -0.84
CA THR A 175 3.81 1.76 0.44
C THR A 175 5.22 2.29 0.17
N SER A 176 5.83 2.96 1.16
CA SER A 176 7.24 3.33 1.08
C SER A 176 8.14 2.15 1.47
N GLY A 177 9.36 2.12 0.95
CA GLY A 177 10.37 1.14 1.38
C GLY A 177 10.67 1.22 2.89
N SER A 178 10.56 2.41 3.47
CA SER A 178 10.81 2.65 4.91
C SER A 178 9.84 1.93 5.84
N VAL A 179 8.58 1.82 5.45
CA VAL A 179 7.56 1.13 6.27
C VAL A 179 7.34 -0.32 5.82
N LEU A 180 7.68 -0.67 4.58
CA LEU A 180 7.64 -2.05 4.09
C LEU A 180 8.49 -2.97 4.98
N ALA A 181 9.66 -2.50 5.42
CA ALA A 181 10.53 -3.22 6.34
C ALA A 181 9.85 -3.54 7.69
N ALA A 182 9.03 -2.63 8.22
CA ALA A 182 8.25 -2.87 9.43
C ALA A 182 7.23 -4.00 9.22
N TYR A 183 6.52 -4.01 8.09
CA TYR A 183 5.53 -5.05 7.79
C TYR A 183 6.15 -6.43 7.58
N VAL A 184 7.32 -6.47 6.94
CA VAL A 184 8.14 -7.69 6.83
C VAL A 184 8.52 -8.19 8.22
N GLY A 185 8.88 -7.29 9.14
CA GLY A 185 9.12 -7.62 10.54
C GLY A 185 7.89 -8.22 11.24
N PHE A 186 6.70 -7.61 11.09
CA PHE A 186 5.47 -8.12 11.72
C PHE A 186 5.09 -9.52 11.24
N LEU A 187 5.12 -9.74 9.93
CA LEU A 187 4.66 -11.00 9.35
C LEU A 187 5.74 -12.09 9.36
N GLY A 188 7.01 -11.70 9.21
CA GLY A 188 8.15 -12.60 9.24
C GLY A 188 8.62 -12.97 10.65
N GLY A 189 8.39 -12.09 11.63
CA GLY A 189 8.94 -12.25 12.98
C GLY A 189 10.47 -12.41 12.93
N GLY A 190 11.01 -13.30 13.76
CA GLY A 190 12.43 -13.68 13.73
C GLY A 190 12.80 -14.76 12.71
N ASP A 191 11.86 -15.25 11.88
CA ASP A 191 12.12 -16.27 10.87
C ASP A 191 12.54 -15.63 9.54
N GLN A 192 13.82 -15.78 9.20
CA GLN A 192 14.40 -15.22 7.98
C GLN A 192 13.72 -15.73 6.69
N ALA A 193 13.27 -16.98 6.63
CA ALA A 193 12.61 -17.51 5.44
C ALA A 193 11.23 -16.86 5.26
N GLN A 194 10.51 -16.65 6.35
CA GLN A 194 9.23 -15.94 6.34
C GLN A 194 9.43 -14.46 5.99
N GLN A 195 10.44 -13.80 6.54
CA GLN A 195 10.79 -12.41 6.18
C GLN A 195 11.07 -12.29 4.68
N GLN A 196 11.86 -13.20 4.11
CA GLN A 196 12.16 -13.22 2.67
C GLN A 196 10.91 -13.44 1.82
N PHE A 197 10.01 -14.34 2.26
CA PHE A 197 8.73 -14.60 1.60
C PHE A 197 7.85 -13.34 1.56
N PHE A 198 7.62 -12.70 2.70
CA PHE A 198 6.80 -11.48 2.75
C PHE A 198 7.48 -10.32 2.03
N ALA A 199 8.79 -10.14 2.17
CA ALA A 199 9.53 -9.11 1.45
C ALA A 199 9.39 -9.28 -0.07
N LEU A 200 9.55 -10.49 -0.59
CA LEU A 200 9.36 -10.78 -2.02
C LEU A 200 7.96 -10.38 -2.49
N HIS A 201 6.94 -10.77 -1.73
CA HIS A 201 5.55 -10.51 -2.10
C HIS A 201 5.16 -9.03 -1.99
N MET A 202 5.66 -8.31 -0.99
CA MET A 202 5.41 -6.87 -0.83
C MET A 202 6.18 -6.04 -1.87
N LEU A 203 7.41 -6.42 -2.21
CA LEU A 203 8.16 -5.81 -3.32
C LEU A 203 7.45 -6.06 -4.66
N SER A 204 6.95 -7.28 -4.87
CA SER A 204 6.15 -7.62 -6.05
C SER A 204 4.88 -6.78 -6.11
N GLN A 205 4.17 -6.63 -4.99
CA GLN A 205 2.98 -5.79 -4.90
C GLN A 205 3.31 -4.33 -5.24
N SER A 206 4.41 -3.80 -4.72
CA SER A 206 4.82 -2.41 -4.96
C SER A 206 5.10 -2.13 -6.44
N ILE A 207 5.63 -3.11 -7.18
CA ILE A 207 5.81 -3.01 -8.63
C ILE A 207 4.48 -3.14 -9.37
N MET A 208 3.61 -4.07 -8.95
CA MET A 208 2.32 -4.34 -9.61
C MET A 208 1.28 -3.24 -9.39
N SER A 209 1.33 -2.56 -8.26
CA SER A 209 0.41 -1.48 -7.89
C SER A 209 0.57 -0.24 -8.77
N ALA A 210 1.77 0.02 -9.31
CA ALA A 210 2.03 1.16 -10.18
C ALA A 210 1.16 1.14 -11.45
N PRO A 211 1.20 0.09 -12.31
CA PRO A 211 0.28 0.00 -13.43
C PRO A 211 -1.18 -0.10 -12.95
N ALA A 212 -1.49 -0.81 -11.86
CA ALA A 212 -2.86 -0.90 -11.34
C ALA A 212 -3.44 0.49 -10.96
N ALA A 213 -2.65 1.35 -10.33
CA ALA A 213 -3.00 2.71 -9.98
C ALA A 213 -3.32 3.56 -11.20
N ILE A 214 -2.49 3.46 -12.24
CA ILE A 214 -2.72 4.15 -13.53
C ILE A 214 -4.04 3.67 -14.14
N VAL A 215 -4.28 2.36 -14.17
CA VAL A 215 -5.53 1.77 -14.67
C VAL A 215 -6.73 2.33 -13.91
N CYS A 216 -6.71 2.23 -12.58
CA CYS A 216 -7.81 2.71 -11.72
C CYS A 216 -8.06 4.20 -11.94
N SER A 217 -6.99 5.02 -11.94
CA SER A 217 -7.09 6.46 -12.17
C SER A 217 -7.75 6.79 -13.50
N LYS A 218 -7.28 6.18 -14.59
CA LYS A 218 -7.78 6.49 -15.94
C LYS A 218 -9.17 5.91 -16.22
N ILE A 219 -9.59 4.87 -15.52
CA ILE A 219 -10.98 4.41 -15.53
C ILE A 219 -11.86 5.41 -14.77
N MET A 220 -11.46 5.80 -13.56
CA MET A 220 -12.26 6.66 -12.67
C MET A 220 -12.34 8.12 -13.13
N PHE A 221 -11.30 8.62 -13.78
CA PHE A 221 -11.23 9.99 -14.29
C PHE A 221 -10.34 10.06 -15.53
N PRO A 222 -10.86 9.70 -16.71
CA PRO A 222 -10.09 9.72 -17.96
C PRO A 222 -9.56 11.11 -18.30
N SER A 223 -8.39 11.17 -18.95
CA SER A 223 -7.87 12.42 -19.49
C SER A 223 -8.81 12.96 -20.58
N THR A 224 -9.25 14.22 -20.44
CA THR A 224 -10.25 14.86 -21.34
C THR A 224 -9.63 15.63 -22.51
N LYS A 225 -8.31 15.85 -22.52
CA LYS A 225 -7.64 16.58 -23.60
C LYS A 225 -7.28 15.65 -24.77
N ASN A 226 -7.79 15.96 -25.95
CA ASN A 226 -7.35 15.43 -27.25
C ASN A 226 -5.97 15.97 -27.70
N GLY A 227 -5.18 16.52 -26.78
CA GLY A 227 -3.82 17.01 -27.08
C GLY A 227 -2.80 15.88 -27.01
N MET A 228 -1.65 16.05 -27.68
CA MET A 228 -0.52 15.14 -27.52
C MET A 228 -0.09 15.14 -26.04
N LEU A 229 -0.18 13.97 -25.38
CA LEU A 229 0.35 13.77 -24.04
C LEU A 229 1.86 14.05 -24.09
N THR A 230 2.37 14.93 -23.23
CA THR A 230 3.83 15.11 -23.11
C THR A 230 4.41 13.82 -22.54
N LYS A 231 5.12 13.08 -23.38
CA LYS A 231 5.77 11.81 -23.02
C LYS A 231 7.15 12.01 -22.41
N ASP A 232 7.70 13.22 -22.46
CA ASP A 232 9.03 13.52 -21.92
C ASP A 232 9.13 13.18 -20.45
N ILE A 233 10.10 12.32 -20.14
CA ILE A 233 10.44 11.91 -18.78
C ILE A 233 11.65 12.72 -18.37
N HIS A 234 11.45 13.67 -17.48
CA HIS A 234 12.53 14.44 -16.89
C HIS A 234 12.36 14.43 -15.37
N ILE A 235 13.37 13.90 -14.70
CA ILE A 235 13.46 13.87 -13.25
C ILE A 235 14.44 14.98 -12.86
N PRO A 236 13.99 16.03 -12.16
CA PRO A 236 14.87 17.09 -11.70
C PRO A 236 16.01 16.49 -10.87
N LYS A 237 17.23 16.97 -11.08
CA LYS A 237 18.39 16.60 -10.25
C LYS A 237 18.44 17.40 -8.95
N GLU A 238 17.31 17.94 -8.46
CA GLU A 238 17.26 18.55 -7.14
C GLU A 238 17.79 17.52 -6.14
N LYS A 239 18.89 17.83 -5.46
CA LYS A 239 19.54 16.92 -4.52
C LYS A 239 18.95 17.13 -3.13
N LEU A 240 18.76 16.05 -2.39
CA LEU A 240 18.53 16.12 -0.95
C LEU A 240 19.89 16.24 -0.27
N GLY A 241 20.18 17.41 0.28
CA GLY A 241 21.42 17.72 0.98
C GLY A 241 22.60 18.12 0.07
N ASP A 242 23.56 18.80 0.69
CA ASP A 242 24.75 19.36 0.02
C ASP A 242 25.86 18.32 -0.16
N ASN A 243 25.93 17.34 0.73
CA ASN A 243 26.91 16.25 0.72
C ASN A 243 26.32 14.96 1.29
N PHE A 244 27.10 13.88 1.26
CA PHE A 244 26.66 12.56 1.75
C PHE A 244 26.18 12.59 3.21
N LEU A 245 26.93 13.24 4.10
CA LEU A 245 26.60 13.30 5.53
C LEU A 245 25.36 14.16 5.77
N ASP A 246 25.20 15.23 5.01
CA ASP A 246 24.02 16.09 5.06
C ASP A 246 22.77 15.33 4.57
N ALA A 247 22.84 14.64 3.43
CA ALA A 247 21.76 13.79 2.94
C ALA A 247 21.35 12.70 3.94
N LEU A 248 22.33 12.05 4.59
CA LEU A 248 22.11 11.06 5.64
C LEU A 248 21.43 11.68 6.86
N SER A 249 21.85 12.88 7.29
CA SER A 249 21.32 13.57 8.47
C SER A 249 19.90 14.08 8.25
N LEU A 250 19.61 14.65 7.07
CA LEU A 250 18.26 15.07 6.66
C LEU A 250 17.32 13.87 6.62
N GLY A 251 17.72 12.78 5.96
CA GLY A 251 16.92 11.57 5.89
C GLY A 251 16.68 10.92 7.25
N THR A 252 17.66 10.98 8.16
CA THR A 252 17.49 10.52 9.55
C THR A 252 16.47 11.37 10.29
N THR A 253 16.50 12.69 10.13
CA THR A 253 15.56 13.61 10.79
C THR A 253 14.13 13.42 10.28
N ASP A 254 13.96 13.26 8.97
CA ASP A 254 12.65 13.02 8.38
C ASP A 254 12.13 11.62 8.74
N GLY A 255 13.02 10.62 8.78
CA GLY A 255 12.74 9.29 9.30
C GLY A 255 12.28 9.30 10.75
N LEU A 256 12.92 10.11 11.62
CA LEU A 256 12.52 10.26 13.03
C LEU A 256 11.12 10.85 13.16
N LYS A 257 10.81 11.92 12.41
CA LYS A 257 9.46 12.49 12.40
C LYS A 257 8.43 11.47 11.94
N LEU A 258 8.74 10.71 10.89
CA LEU A 258 7.87 9.64 10.38
C LEU A 258 7.65 8.56 11.45
N ALA A 259 8.72 8.06 12.08
CA ALA A 259 8.66 7.03 13.11
C ALA A 259 7.83 7.46 14.33
N VAL A 260 8.04 8.69 14.84
CA VAL A 260 7.26 9.23 15.95
C VAL A 260 5.79 9.39 15.58
N ASN A 261 5.50 9.88 14.37
CA ASN A 261 4.12 10.00 13.89
C ASN A 261 3.44 8.63 13.79
N VAL A 262 4.14 7.61 13.29
CA VAL A 262 3.63 6.22 13.23
C VAL A 262 3.33 5.69 14.63
N GLY A 263 4.28 5.82 15.56
CA GLY A 263 4.09 5.38 16.95
C GLY A 263 2.92 6.06 17.64
N ALA A 264 2.81 7.38 17.52
CA ALA A 264 1.71 8.15 18.08
C ALA A 264 0.36 7.79 17.45
N MET A 265 0.31 7.66 16.13
CA MET A 265 -0.90 7.26 15.40
C MET A 265 -1.37 5.87 15.81
N LEU A 266 -0.47 4.91 15.92
CA LEU A 266 -0.81 3.55 16.36
C LEU A 266 -1.35 3.53 17.79
N LEU A 267 -0.71 4.25 18.71
CA LEU A 267 -1.19 4.36 20.10
C LEU A 267 -2.62 4.91 20.13
N VAL A 268 -2.87 6.04 19.47
CA VAL A 268 -4.18 6.70 19.49
C VAL A 268 -5.25 5.87 18.79
N PHE A 269 -4.97 5.35 17.59
CA PHE A 269 -5.97 4.59 16.83
C PHE A 269 -6.29 3.24 17.47
N THR A 270 -5.31 2.59 18.09
CA THR A 270 -5.58 1.39 18.90
C THR A 270 -6.51 1.75 20.06
N ALA A 271 -6.23 2.81 20.81
CA ALA A 271 -7.11 3.25 21.89
C ALA A 271 -8.53 3.60 21.38
N VAL A 272 -8.65 4.26 20.24
CA VAL A 272 -9.95 4.58 19.61
C VAL A 272 -10.71 3.31 19.23
N MET A 273 -10.03 2.29 18.68
CA MET A 273 -10.65 1.00 18.40
C MET A 273 -11.19 0.33 19.67
N TRP A 274 -10.40 0.33 20.75
CA TRP A 274 -10.82 -0.20 22.05
C TRP A 274 -12.02 0.55 22.63
N VAL A 275 -12.02 1.89 22.55
CA VAL A 275 -13.18 2.71 22.97
C VAL A 275 -14.41 2.37 22.13
N GLY A 276 -14.26 2.27 20.81
CA GLY A 276 -15.35 1.90 19.90
C GLY A 276 -15.90 0.50 20.20
N ASN A 277 -15.04 -0.48 20.41
CA ASN A 277 -15.41 -1.83 20.78
C ASN A 277 -16.09 -1.89 22.16
N GLY A 278 -15.54 -1.21 23.16
CA GLY A 278 -16.14 -1.17 24.50
C GLY A 278 -17.52 -0.52 24.50
N PHE A 279 -17.69 0.58 23.75
CA PHE A 279 -18.98 1.24 23.61
C PHE A 279 -20.01 0.37 22.89
N LEU A 280 -19.61 -0.28 21.79
CA LEU A 280 -20.48 -1.20 21.05
C LEU A 280 -20.80 -2.46 21.86
N GLY A 281 -19.84 -2.97 22.63
CA GLY A 281 -20.04 -4.10 23.54
C GLY A 281 -21.06 -3.76 24.62
N TRP A 282 -20.98 -2.57 25.20
CA TRP A 282 -21.97 -2.06 26.16
C TRP A 282 -23.38 -1.94 25.56
N ILE A 283 -23.50 -1.48 24.31
CA ILE A 283 -24.79 -1.51 23.59
C ILE A 283 -25.27 -2.95 23.39
N GLY A 284 -24.35 -3.85 23.06
CA GLY A 284 -24.64 -5.28 22.91
C GLY A 284 -25.15 -5.93 24.19
N ASP A 285 -24.67 -5.51 25.36
CA ASP A 285 -25.17 -5.96 26.67
C ASP A 285 -26.58 -5.44 26.93
N LEU A 286 -26.83 -4.15 26.69
CA LEU A 286 -28.15 -3.54 26.86
C LEU A 286 -29.22 -4.17 25.95
N THR A 287 -28.82 -4.56 24.74
CA THR A 287 -29.71 -5.16 23.74
C THR A 287 -29.72 -6.69 23.77
N THR A 288 -28.99 -7.32 24.70
CA THR A 288 -28.81 -8.79 24.81
C THR A 288 -28.26 -9.45 23.54
N LEU A 289 -27.56 -8.69 22.70
CA LEU A 289 -27.02 -9.17 21.42
C LEU A 289 -25.68 -9.91 21.54
N ASN A 290 -24.91 -9.67 22.62
CA ASN A 290 -23.57 -10.25 22.76
C ASN A 290 -23.57 -11.78 22.82
N GLU A 291 -24.50 -12.39 23.57
CA GLU A 291 -24.60 -13.84 23.67
C GLU A 291 -25.00 -14.50 22.32
N PRO A 292 -26.02 -14.01 21.59
CA PRO A 292 -26.28 -14.42 20.21
C PRO A 292 -25.06 -14.24 19.29
N ILE A 293 -24.35 -13.12 19.36
CA ILE A 293 -23.17 -12.85 18.53
C ILE A 293 -22.07 -13.88 18.78
N SER A 294 -21.73 -14.13 20.04
CA SER A 294 -20.72 -15.14 20.41
C SER A 294 -21.09 -16.52 19.89
N ARG A 295 -22.37 -16.93 20.02
CA ARG A 295 -22.86 -18.21 19.47
C ARG A 295 -22.82 -18.26 17.95
N MET A 296 -23.34 -17.24 17.26
CA MET A 296 -23.42 -17.21 15.79
C MET A 296 -22.04 -17.14 15.14
N THR A 297 -21.08 -16.51 15.80
CA THR A 297 -19.70 -16.37 15.31
C THR A 297 -18.80 -17.50 15.78
N SER A 298 -19.35 -18.51 16.48
CA SER A 298 -18.59 -19.63 17.06
C SER A 298 -17.42 -19.17 17.94
N GLY A 299 -17.63 -18.12 18.73
CA GLY A 299 -16.62 -17.53 19.60
C GLY A 299 -15.57 -16.67 18.89
N ARG A 300 -15.73 -16.36 17.59
CA ARG A 300 -14.83 -15.42 16.90
C ARG A 300 -14.95 -13.99 17.45
N TYR A 301 -16.16 -13.60 17.83
CA TYR A 301 -16.41 -12.30 18.47
C TYR A 301 -17.26 -12.52 19.73
N ASP A 302 -16.74 -12.10 20.88
CA ASP A 302 -17.46 -12.25 22.16
C ASP A 302 -18.58 -11.22 22.35
N SER A 303 -18.51 -10.11 21.63
CA SER A 303 -19.44 -9.00 21.72
C SER A 303 -19.58 -8.23 20.42
N LEU A 304 -20.61 -7.39 20.33
CA LEU A 304 -20.74 -6.40 19.29
C LEU A 304 -19.53 -5.46 19.33
N SER A 305 -18.74 -5.45 18.26
CA SER A 305 -17.49 -4.70 18.18
C SER A 305 -17.33 -4.04 16.81
N LEU A 306 -16.51 -3.00 16.75
CA LEU A 306 -16.16 -2.33 15.50
C LEU A 306 -15.41 -3.30 14.58
N ASN A 307 -14.54 -4.14 15.12
CA ASN A 307 -13.87 -5.21 14.37
C ASN A 307 -14.88 -6.15 13.68
N MET A 308 -15.91 -6.60 14.41
CA MET A 308 -16.97 -7.43 13.85
C MET A 308 -17.72 -6.71 12.73
N ILE A 309 -18.13 -5.46 12.97
CA ILE A 309 -18.87 -4.67 11.97
C ILE A 309 -18.05 -4.52 10.69
N LEU A 310 -16.77 -4.14 10.81
CA LEU A 310 -15.85 -4.04 9.68
C LEU A 310 -15.67 -5.40 8.98
N GLY A 311 -15.53 -6.47 9.76
CA GLY A 311 -15.48 -7.86 9.29
C GLY A 311 -16.61 -8.20 8.33
N TYR A 312 -17.85 -8.00 8.77
CA TYR A 312 -19.02 -8.33 7.96
C TYR A 312 -19.29 -7.35 6.83
N ILE A 313 -18.98 -6.05 6.98
CA ILE A 313 -19.13 -5.05 5.90
C ILE A 313 -18.19 -5.37 4.73
N PHE A 314 -16.95 -5.75 5.02
CA PHE A 314 -15.92 -5.99 4.01
C PHE A 314 -15.76 -7.48 3.62
N ALA A 315 -16.43 -8.42 4.30
CA ALA A 315 -16.43 -9.83 3.90
C ALA A 315 -16.85 -10.07 2.44
N PRO A 316 -17.87 -9.39 1.87
CA PRO A 316 -18.18 -9.49 0.45
C PRO A 316 -17.03 -9.04 -0.46
N VAL A 317 -16.26 -8.04 -0.04
CA VAL A 317 -15.07 -7.58 -0.78
C VAL A 317 -13.96 -8.62 -0.69
N ALA A 318 -13.71 -9.18 0.49
CA ALA A 318 -12.75 -10.28 0.69
C ALA A 318 -13.11 -11.49 -0.20
N TRP A 319 -14.39 -11.86 -0.26
CA TRP A 319 -14.86 -12.91 -1.16
C TRP A 319 -14.59 -12.60 -2.65
N LEU A 320 -14.87 -11.37 -3.08
CA LEU A 320 -14.67 -10.94 -4.46
C LEU A 320 -13.21 -10.99 -4.92
N ILE A 321 -12.25 -10.82 -3.99
CA ILE A 321 -10.82 -10.89 -4.29
C ILE A 321 -10.24 -12.31 -4.16
N GLY A 322 -11.08 -13.32 -3.92
CA GLY A 322 -10.70 -14.74 -3.94
C GLY A 322 -10.27 -15.32 -2.60
N VAL A 323 -10.60 -14.67 -1.48
CA VAL A 323 -10.36 -15.19 -0.12
C VAL A 323 -11.23 -16.44 0.14
N ALA A 324 -10.67 -17.42 0.84
CA ALA A 324 -11.41 -18.64 1.19
C ALA A 324 -12.61 -18.32 2.09
N PRO A 325 -13.78 -18.98 1.91
CA PRO A 325 -14.99 -18.69 2.69
C PRO A 325 -14.80 -18.65 4.21
N ALA A 326 -13.95 -19.53 4.75
CA ALA A 326 -13.66 -19.60 6.18
C ALA A 326 -12.97 -18.34 6.73
N ASP A 327 -12.17 -17.66 5.90
CA ASP A 327 -11.34 -16.52 6.30
C ASP A 327 -11.99 -15.17 5.92
N MET A 328 -13.11 -15.15 5.19
CA MET A 328 -13.68 -13.92 4.60
C MET A 328 -13.97 -12.83 5.64
N VAL A 329 -14.46 -13.20 6.82
CA VAL A 329 -14.79 -12.23 7.88
C VAL A 329 -13.52 -11.66 8.51
N ASN A 330 -12.50 -12.49 8.70
CA ASN A 330 -11.20 -12.06 9.25
C ASN A 330 -10.48 -11.14 8.26
N ILE A 331 -10.42 -11.52 6.98
CA ILE A 331 -9.82 -10.64 5.96
C ILE A 331 -10.68 -9.39 5.74
N GLY A 332 -12.00 -9.50 5.81
CA GLY A 332 -12.90 -8.35 5.81
C GLY A 332 -12.57 -7.36 6.92
N GLN A 333 -12.30 -7.85 8.14
CA GLN A 333 -11.95 -7.01 9.27
C GLN A 333 -10.67 -6.24 8.97
N LEU A 334 -9.63 -6.91 8.46
CA LEU A 334 -8.36 -6.29 8.10
C LEU A 334 -8.52 -5.21 7.00
N LEU A 335 -9.35 -5.47 5.99
CA LEU A 335 -9.64 -4.48 4.94
C LEU A 335 -10.34 -3.24 5.51
N GLY A 336 -11.27 -3.44 6.45
CA GLY A 336 -11.95 -2.34 7.13
C GLY A 336 -11.01 -1.56 8.06
N GLU A 337 -10.20 -2.25 8.87
CA GLU A 337 -9.18 -1.66 9.73
C GLU A 337 -8.22 -0.80 8.93
N LYS A 338 -7.71 -1.31 7.80
CA LYS A 338 -6.88 -0.55 6.88
C LYS A 338 -7.57 0.72 6.41
N THR A 339 -8.82 0.60 5.95
CA THR A 339 -9.53 1.71 5.31
C THR A 339 -9.86 2.83 6.31
N ILE A 340 -10.32 2.45 7.51
CA ILE A 340 -10.77 3.39 8.54
C ILE A 340 -9.59 3.98 9.32
N LEU A 341 -8.62 3.14 9.70
CA LEU A 341 -7.47 3.54 10.51
C LEU A 341 -6.25 3.76 9.63
N ASN A 342 -5.56 2.67 9.30
CA ASN A 342 -4.41 2.59 8.42
C ASN A 342 -3.96 1.13 8.28
N GLU A 343 -3.09 0.90 7.30
CA GLU A 343 -2.47 -0.38 7.00
C GLU A 343 -1.53 -0.89 8.10
N PHE A 344 -0.89 -0.02 8.88
CA PHE A 344 -0.04 -0.45 10.01
C PHE A 344 -0.82 -1.24 11.05
N TYR A 345 -1.98 -0.72 11.48
CA TYR A 345 -2.86 -1.41 12.41
C TYR A 345 -3.34 -2.74 11.82
N ALA A 346 -3.76 -2.73 10.56
CA ALA A 346 -4.20 -3.93 9.87
C ALA A 346 -3.08 -4.99 9.74
N TYR A 347 -1.82 -4.59 9.54
CA TYR A 347 -0.72 -5.56 9.50
C TYR A 347 -0.38 -6.16 10.87
N ILE A 348 -0.53 -5.40 11.95
CA ILE A 348 -0.41 -5.93 13.32
C ILE A 348 -1.53 -6.96 13.56
N SER A 349 -2.79 -6.59 13.28
CA SER A 349 -3.91 -7.53 13.37
C SER A 349 -3.70 -8.78 12.49
N LEU A 350 -3.14 -8.62 11.29
CA LEU A 350 -2.83 -9.75 10.41
C LEU A 350 -1.74 -10.65 11.00
N ALA A 351 -0.71 -10.07 11.61
CA ALA A 351 0.35 -10.83 12.30
C ALA A 351 -0.22 -11.61 13.49
N ASP A 352 -1.09 -11.00 14.30
CA ASP A 352 -1.77 -11.66 15.42
C ASP A 352 -2.69 -12.79 14.94
N MET A 353 -3.46 -12.55 13.87
CA MET A 353 -4.32 -13.57 13.25
C MET A 353 -3.51 -14.72 12.65
N LYS A 354 -2.31 -14.44 12.12
CA LYS A 354 -1.38 -15.46 11.64
C LYS A 354 -0.84 -16.30 12.79
N GLN A 355 -0.38 -15.68 13.89
CA GLN A 355 0.14 -16.39 15.06
C GLN A 355 -0.90 -17.26 15.76
N THR A 356 -2.13 -16.76 15.87
CA THR A 356 -3.25 -17.47 16.52
C THR A 356 -3.96 -18.45 15.59
N ASN A 357 -3.48 -18.63 14.36
CA ASN A 357 -4.09 -19.48 13.32
C ASN A 357 -5.57 -19.14 13.03
N MET A 358 -5.96 -17.87 13.19
CA MET A 358 -7.29 -17.39 12.82
C MET A 358 -7.49 -17.36 11.29
N ILE A 359 -6.41 -17.30 10.50
CA ILE A 359 -6.45 -17.41 9.04
C ILE A 359 -5.95 -18.80 8.66
N SER A 360 -6.86 -19.60 8.12
CA SER A 360 -6.62 -21.02 7.85
C SER A 360 -5.93 -21.26 6.51
N SER A 361 -6.21 -20.45 5.50
CA SER A 361 -5.66 -20.64 4.16
C SER A 361 -4.38 -19.81 3.94
N PRO A 362 -3.25 -20.45 3.56
CA PRO A 362 -2.06 -19.73 3.12
C PRO A 362 -2.33 -18.79 1.94
N LYS A 363 -3.27 -19.15 1.07
CA LYS A 363 -3.71 -18.29 -0.04
C LYS A 363 -4.43 -17.03 0.47
N SER A 364 -5.32 -17.16 1.46
CA SER A 364 -5.99 -15.99 2.08
C SER A 364 -4.97 -15.06 2.73
N LEU A 365 -3.97 -15.61 3.42
CA LEU A 365 -2.87 -14.84 4.02
C LEU A 365 -2.08 -14.07 2.94
N LEU A 366 -1.79 -14.71 1.81
CA LEU A 366 -1.12 -14.04 0.69
C LEU A 366 -1.98 -12.92 0.09
N ILE A 367 -3.25 -13.19 -0.19
CA ILE A 367 -4.18 -12.20 -0.74
C ILE A 367 -4.26 -10.98 0.19
N ALA A 368 -4.39 -11.21 1.51
CA ALA A 368 -4.42 -10.14 2.50
C ALA A 368 -3.10 -9.35 2.52
N THR A 369 -1.94 -10.03 2.43
CA THR A 369 -0.63 -9.39 2.34
C THR A 369 -0.58 -8.37 1.21
N TYR A 370 -1.12 -8.70 0.02
CA TYR A 370 -1.15 -7.79 -1.12
C TYR A 370 -2.24 -6.71 -1.00
N ALA A 371 -3.43 -7.08 -0.54
CA ALA A 371 -4.57 -6.16 -0.45
C ALA A 371 -4.36 -5.08 0.61
N LEU A 372 -3.62 -5.40 1.69
CA LEU A 372 -3.25 -4.43 2.72
C LEU A 372 -2.09 -3.54 2.31
N CYS A 373 -1.26 -3.94 1.35
CA CYS A 373 -0.04 -3.22 0.97
C CYS A 373 -0.37 -1.94 0.18
N GLY A 374 -0.59 -0.84 0.90
CA GLY A 374 -0.77 0.48 0.33
C GLY A 374 -1.45 1.46 1.28
N PHE A 375 -1.15 2.74 1.15
CA PHE A 375 -1.61 3.83 2.03
C PHE A 375 -3.08 4.26 1.86
N ALA A 376 -3.93 3.48 1.20
CA ALA A 376 -5.33 3.85 0.95
C ALA A 376 -6.17 3.80 2.25
N ASN A 377 -6.25 4.93 2.95
CA ASN A 377 -7.03 5.14 4.18
C ASN A 377 -7.45 6.61 4.32
N PHE A 378 -8.36 6.92 5.25
CA PHE A 378 -8.87 8.29 5.42
C PHE A 378 -7.79 9.29 5.87
N ALA A 379 -6.86 8.88 6.73
CA ALA A 379 -5.76 9.73 7.19
C ALA A 379 -4.84 10.16 6.02
N SER A 380 -4.60 9.25 5.08
CA SER A 380 -3.79 9.50 3.88
C SER A 380 -4.36 10.59 2.97
N ILE A 381 -5.68 10.83 2.97
CA ILE A 381 -6.25 11.98 2.26
C ILE A 381 -5.68 13.28 2.85
N GLY A 382 -5.66 13.40 4.17
CA GLY A 382 -5.08 14.54 4.88
C GLY A 382 -3.58 14.69 4.62
N ILE A 383 -2.84 13.57 4.67
CA ILE A 383 -1.39 13.54 4.40
C ILE A 383 -1.08 14.03 2.98
N GLN A 384 -1.82 13.56 1.96
CA GLN A 384 -1.62 14.00 0.58
C GLN A 384 -2.01 15.46 0.37
N ILE A 385 -3.11 15.92 0.96
CA ILE A 385 -3.48 17.34 0.90
C ILE A 385 -2.37 18.18 1.51
N GLY A 386 -1.87 17.81 2.70
CA GLY A 386 -0.78 18.51 3.38
C GLY A 386 0.50 18.53 2.55
N GLY A 387 1.02 17.36 2.18
CA GLY A 387 2.31 17.23 1.49
C GLY A 387 2.29 17.80 0.07
N ILE A 388 1.29 17.46 -0.75
CA ILE A 388 1.26 17.91 -2.15
C ILE A 388 0.92 19.40 -2.23
N SER A 389 0.08 19.95 -1.34
CA SER A 389 -0.23 21.39 -1.38
C SER A 389 0.94 22.28 -0.94
N GLN A 390 1.92 21.76 -0.21
CA GLN A 390 3.18 22.49 0.05
C GLN A 390 4.02 22.62 -1.23
N LEU A 391 3.95 21.63 -2.13
CA LEU A 391 4.68 21.64 -3.40
C LEU A 391 3.96 22.44 -4.49
N ALA A 392 2.63 22.40 -4.51
CA ALA A 392 1.78 23.11 -5.47
C ALA A 392 0.51 23.65 -4.79
N PRO A 393 0.56 24.82 -4.14
CA PRO A 393 -0.57 25.37 -3.37
C PRO A 393 -1.85 25.56 -4.19
N ASN A 394 -1.71 25.89 -5.48
CA ASN A 394 -2.83 26.05 -6.41
C ASN A 394 -3.63 24.75 -6.63
N GLN A 395 -3.04 23.58 -6.37
CA GLN A 395 -3.70 22.28 -6.52
C GLN A 395 -4.53 21.87 -5.30
N ARG A 396 -4.46 22.61 -4.18
CA ARG A 396 -5.14 22.25 -2.91
C ARG A 396 -6.62 21.92 -3.10
N ARG A 397 -7.33 22.72 -3.91
CA ARG A 397 -8.76 22.47 -4.22
C ARG A 397 -8.98 21.14 -4.95
N ASN A 398 -8.11 20.81 -5.91
CA ASN A 398 -8.20 19.54 -6.63
C ASN A 398 -7.93 18.37 -5.66
N LEU A 399 -6.92 18.48 -4.79
CA LEU A 399 -6.59 17.44 -3.80
C LEU A 399 -7.77 17.17 -2.85
N THR A 400 -8.41 18.22 -2.32
CA THR A 400 -9.56 18.07 -1.42
C THR A 400 -10.78 17.45 -2.11
N GLU A 401 -11.08 17.86 -3.35
CA GLU A 401 -12.25 17.35 -4.08
C GLU A 401 -12.04 15.93 -4.65
N LEU A 402 -10.78 15.49 -4.80
CA LEU A 402 -10.42 14.18 -5.34
C LEU A 402 -10.10 13.14 -4.26
N GLY A 403 -9.91 13.55 -2.99
CA GLY A 403 -9.43 12.66 -1.92
C GLY A 403 -10.22 11.36 -1.72
N ILE A 404 -11.56 11.41 -1.73
CA ILE A 404 -12.37 10.17 -1.63
C ILE A 404 -12.21 9.29 -2.87
N LYS A 405 -12.13 9.90 -4.06
CA LYS A 405 -11.89 9.16 -5.30
C LYS A 405 -10.50 8.52 -5.30
N SER A 406 -9.48 9.19 -4.78
CA SER A 406 -8.14 8.62 -4.70
C SER A 406 -8.09 7.46 -3.71
N LEU A 407 -8.78 7.56 -2.57
CA LEU A 407 -8.89 6.46 -1.59
C LEU A 407 -9.51 5.22 -2.22
N ILE A 408 -10.64 5.38 -2.91
CA ILE A 408 -11.32 4.28 -3.59
C ILE A 408 -10.43 3.70 -4.69
N GLY A 409 -9.79 4.55 -5.51
CA GLY A 409 -8.91 4.11 -6.58
C GLY A 409 -7.68 3.36 -6.08
N GLY A 410 -7.03 3.85 -5.02
CA GLY A 410 -5.89 3.19 -4.37
C GLY A 410 -6.28 1.86 -3.75
N THR A 411 -7.44 1.82 -3.07
CA THR A 411 -7.97 0.57 -2.51
C THR A 411 -8.22 -0.47 -3.60
N ILE A 412 -8.89 -0.10 -4.68
CA ILE A 412 -9.14 -1.02 -5.81
C ILE A 412 -7.82 -1.50 -6.42
N ALA A 413 -6.82 -0.64 -6.56
CA ALA A 413 -5.51 -1.03 -7.08
C ALA A 413 -4.84 -2.09 -6.18
N CYS A 414 -4.82 -1.91 -4.85
CA CYS A 414 -4.31 -2.92 -3.92
C CYS A 414 -5.11 -4.24 -4.00
N LEU A 415 -6.45 -4.15 -4.06
CA LEU A 415 -7.32 -5.33 -4.19
C LEU A 415 -7.07 -6.09 -5.49
N MET A 416 -6.87 -5.37 -6.61
CA MET A 416 -6.49 -5.98 -7.89
C MET A 416 -5.16 -6.75 -7.80
N CYS A 417 -4.17 -6.20 -7.11
CA CYS A 417 -2.92 -6.91 -6.85
C CYS A 417 -3.16 -8.17 -6.00
N GLY A 418 -4.03 -8.10 -4.99
CA GLY A 418 -4.47 -9.25 -4.18
C GLY A 418 -5.15 -10.34 -5.01
N CYS A 419 -6.05 -9.96 -5.93
CA CYS A 419 -6.68 -10.91 -6.86
C CYS A 419 -5.65 -11.64 -7.72
N ILE A 420 -4.68 -10.91 -8.28
CA ILE A 420 -3.64 -11.50 -9.13
C ILE A 420 -2.77 -12.44 -8.31
N ALA A 421 -2.36 -12.05 -7.10
CA ALA A 421 -1.61 -12.93 -6.20
C ALA A 421 -2.39 -14.20 -5.86
N GLY A 422 -3.68 -14.09 -5.53
CA GLY A 422 -4.54 -15.24 -5.26
C GLY A 422 -4.78 -16.14 -6.48
N MET A 423 -4.73 -15.60 -7.69
CA MET A 423 -4.85 -16.38 -8.93
C MET A 423 -3.56 -17.14 -9.28
N LEU A 424 -2.41 -16.60 -8.88
CA LEU A 424 -1.08 -17.17 -9.16
C LEU A 424 -0.52 -18.03 -8.01
N PHE A 425 -1.17 -18.03 -6.85
CA PHE A 425 -0.93 -18.97 -5.75
C PHE A 425 -1.42 -20.36 -6.12
#